data_AF-A0A6G8G2A5-F1
#
_entry.id   AF-A0A6G8G2A5-F1
#
_cell.length_a   1.000
_cell.length_b   1.000
_cell.length_c   1.000
_cell.angle_alpha   90.00
_cell.angle_beta   90.00
_cell.angle_gamma   90.00
#
_symmetry.space_group_name_H-M   'P 1'
#
loop_
_entity.id
_entity.type
_entity.pdbx_description
1 polymer ?
#
loop_
_entity_poly.entity_id
_entity_poly.type
_entity_poly.pdbx_seq_one_letter_code
_entity_poly.pdbx_strand_id
1 'polypeptide(L)'
;MATGSLTAVPRGRWTPGPDGRWDPRRSDRVFGTVMVALWVAWLVLTLVTQTRLVTPDRLEADLAAGRVVTWQVVQLDTSDEGSSWSRGVDFAVTVPSIDASVDDAFSAPGSPAIAYWTDGWFAPVRVLDPSGLALGPHEVAQWMRTAGVPTADRLEDPTIVFDRRQNWVVSAAAPLLLMFLGSVLIGPAPTRGTRWFWFWQAWVTFGLGVLAYAVWEQLRPAPRPGTLGAPARMGGWRGLFVAILVSAIVGALVSALAGSTHWLWLVRP
;
A
#
# COMPACT_ATOMS: atom_id res chain seq x y z
N MET A 1 -20.69 41.73 -50.75
CA MET A 1 -19.49 41.00 -50.27
C MET A 1 -19.89 40.25 -49.01
N ALA A 2 -20.04 38.93 -49.10
CA ALA A 2 -20.39 38.09 -47.95
C ALA A 2 -19.11 37.52 -47.33
N THR A 3 -18.75 37.98 -46.13
CA THR A 3 -17.71 37.38 -45.30
C THR A 3 -18.26 36.10 -44.69
N GLY A 4 -18.00 34.96 -45.34
CA GLY A 4 -18.31 33.64 -44.80
C GLY A 4 -17.46 33.38 -43.55
N SER A 5 -18.08 33.35 -42.38
CA SER A 5 -17.44 32.90 -41.15
C SER A 5 -17.19 31.40 -41.27
N LEU A 6 -15.94 31.02 -41.52
CA LEU A 6 -15.50 29.64 -41.40
C LEU A 6 -15.66 29.21 -39.95
N THR A 7 -16.73 28.48 -39.65
CA THR A 7 -16.92 27.77 -38.39
C THR A 7 -15.73 26.85 -38.18
N ALA A 8 -14.85 27.22 -37.25
CA ALA A 8 -13.72 26.40 -36.88
C ALA A 8 -14.22 25.05 -36.40
N VAL A 9 -13.93 24.00 -37.18
CA VAL A 9 -14.26 22.62 -36.82
C VAL A 9 -13.66 22.35 -35.44
N PRO A 10 -14.45 21.90 -34.45
CA PRO A 10 -13.93 21.60 -33.13
C PRO A 10 -12.89 20.48 -33.27
N ARG A 11 -11.61 20.86 -33.22
CA ARG A 11 -10.51 19.91 -33.30
C ARG A 11 -10.51 19.09 -32.03
N GLY A 12 -10.75 17.79 -32.19
CA GLY A 12 -10.62 16.82 -31.12
C GLY A 12 -9.23 16.92 -30.49
N ARG A 13 -9.20 16.83 -29.16
CA ARG A 13 -8.03 17.04 -28.28
C ARG A 13 -6.78 16.24 -28.68
N TRP A 14 -6.82 15.33 -29.65
CA TRP A 14 -5.73 14.41 -30.00
C TRP A 14 -5.09 14.67 -31.38
N THR A 15 -5.44 15.76 -32.06
CA THR A 15 -4.81 16.11 -33.35
C THR A 15 -3.43 16.75 -33.15
N PRO A 16 -2.39 16.33 -33.90
CA PRO A 16 -1.09 16.99 -33.93
C PRO A 16 -1.22 18.48 -34.23
N GLY A 17 -0.26 19.28 -33.76
CA GLY A 17 -0.18 20.69 -34.12
C GLY A 17 -0.12 20.88 -35.65
N PRO A 18 -0.47 22.07 -36.17
CA PRO A 18 -0.42 22.36 -37.60
C PRO A 18 0.98 22.21 -38.22
N ASP A 19 2.03 22.14 -37.40
CA ASP A 19 3.42 21.88 -37.76
C ASP A 19 3.82 20.39 -37.71
N GLY A 20 2.87 19.49 -37.37
CA GLY A 20 3.11 18.05 -37.23
C GLY A 20 3.99 17.68 -36.03
N ARG A 21 4.40 18.63 -35.20
CA ARG A 21 5.25 18.38 -34.03
C ARG A 21 4.39 18.05 -32.83
N TRP A 22 4.71 16.94 -32.18
CA TRP A 22 4.15 16.60 -30.88
C TRP A 22 4.71 17.57 -29.85
N ASP A 23 3.86 18.22 -29.05
CA ASP A 23 4.33 19.00 -27.90
C ASP A 23 4.74 18.00 -26.80
N PRO A 24 6.05 17.77 -26.58
CA PRO A 24 6.53 16.79 -25.60
C PRO A 24 6.03 17.12 -24.18
N ARG A 25 5.72 18.38 -23.89
CA ARG A 25 5.18 18.79 -22.59
C ARG A 25 3.81 18.20 -22.31
N ARG A 26 3.06 17.86 -23.35
CA ARG A 26 1.71 17.33 -23.19
C ARG A 26 1.73 15.84 -22.87
N SER A 27 2.58 15.06 -23.53
CA SER A 27 2.78 13.64 -23.19
C SER A 27 3.28 13.47 -21.76
N ASP A 28 4.23 14.31 -21.34
CA ASP A 28 4.81 14.27 -19.99
C ASP A 28 3.73 14.53 -18.92
N ARG A 29 2.85 15.52 -19.15
CA ARG A 29 1.74 15.81 -18.23
C ARG A 29 0.74 14.67 -18.13
N VAL A 30 0.38 14.04 -19.25
CA VAL A 30 -0.53 12.89 -19.24
C VAL A 30 0.12 11.73 -18.48
N PHE A 31 1.38 11.44 -18.76
CA PHE A 31 2.14 10.39 -18.08
C PHE A 31 2.22 10.64 -16.56
N GLY A 32 2.60 11.85 -16.15
CA GLY A 32 2.60 12.25 -14.75
C GLY A 32 1.23 12.13 -14.08
N THR A 33 0.15 12.51 -14.77
CA THR A 33 -1.22 12.38 -14.25
C THR A 33 -1.59 10.91 -14.04
N VAL A 34 -1.26 10.04 -14.99
CA VAL A 34 -1.50 8.60 -14.88
C VAL A 34 -0.70 8.00 -13.72
N MET A 35 0.56 8.36 -13.54
CA MET A 35 1.36 7.90 -12.40
C MET A 35 0.76 8.34 -11.06
N VAL A 36 0.31 9.60 -10.94
CA VAL A 36 -0.37 10.08 -9.72
C VAL A 36 -1.66 9.29 -9.47
N ALA A 37 -2.48 9.07 -10.50
CA ALA A 37 -3.71 8.30 -10.39
C ALA A 37 -3.45 6.85 -9.96
N LEU A 38 -2.45 6.19 -10.54
CA LEU A 38 -2.02 4.85 -10.14
C LEU A 38 -1.51 4.82 -8.70
N TRP A 39 -0.74 5.82 -8.27
CA TRP A 39 -0.28 5.93 -6.89
C TRP A 39 -1.46 6.10 -5.91
N VAL A 40 -2.43 6.95 -6.22
CA VAL A 40 -3.65 7.12 -5.40
C VAL A 40 -4.48 5.83 -5.37
N ALA A 41 -4.67 5.17 -6.52
CA ALA A 41 -5.40 3.90 -6.59
C ALA A 41 -4.71 2.82 -5.76
N TRP A 42 -3.38 2.71 -5.85
CA TRP A 42 -2.58 1.80 -5.04
C TRP A 42 -2.67 2.13 -3.54
N LEU A 43 -2.64 3.41 -3.16
CA LEU A 43 -2.80 3.83 -1.77
C LEU A 43 -4.18 3.47 -1.22
N VAL A 44 -5.25 3.80 -1.95
CA VAL A 44 -6.63 3.43 -1.59
C VAL A 44 -6.75 1.92 -1.46
N LEU A 45 -6.16 1.19 -2.41
CA LEU A 45 -6.17 -0.25 -2.36
C LEU A 45 -5.51 -0.78 -1.09
N THR A 46 -4.31 -0.29 -0.79
CA THR A 46 -3.55 -0.65 0.42
C THR A 46 -4.38 -0.37 1.68
N LEU A 47 -5.02 0.79 1.78
CA LEU A 47 -5.86 1.17 2.93
C LEU A 47 -7.08 0.27 3.12
N VAL A 48 -7.65 -0.21 2.02
CA VAL A 48 -8.85 -1.04 2.02
C VAL A 48 -8.51 -2.50 2.32
N THR A 49 -7.34 -2.98 1.88
CA THR A 49 -6.91 -4.38 2.06
C THR A 49 -6.09 -4.61 3.32
N GLN A 50 -5.66 -3.55 4.02
CA GLN A 50 -4.82 -3.68 5.19
C GLN A 50 -5.50 -4.50 6.29
N THR A 51 -4.79 -5.49 6.81
CA THR A 51 -5.19 -6.25 8.00
C THR A 51 -5.33 -5.32 9.19
N ARG A 52 -6.45 -5.41 9.91
CA ARG A 52 -6.72 -4.56 11.07
C ARG A 52 -6.75 -5.37 12.35
N LEU A 53 -6.13 -4.82 13.38
CA LEU A 53 -6.36 -5.26 14.75
C LEU A 53 -7.72 -4.75 15.23
N VAL A 54 -8.51 -5.63 15.85
CA VAL A 54 -9.90 -5.37 16.27
C VAL A 54 -10.14 -5.83 17.69
N THR A 55 -11.12 -5.21 18.36
CA THR A 55 -11.54 -5.56 19.73
C THR A 55 -12.53 -6.72 19.75
N PRO A 56 -12.69 -7.37 20.93
CA PRO A 56 -13.76 -8.34 21.16
C PRO A 56 -15.15 -7.81 20.79
N ASP A 57 -15.47 -6.57 21.18
CA ASP A 57 -16.77 -5.94 20.88
C ASP A 57 -17.03 -5.84 19.37
N ARG A 58 -15.97 -5.61 18.59
CA ARG A 58 -16.09 -5.53 17.14
C ARG A 58 -16.33 -6.90 16.52
N LEU A 59 -15.66 -7.93 17.04
CA LEU A 59 -15.91 -9.31 16.67
C LEU A 59 -17.36 -9.70 16.98
N GLU A 60 -17.87 -9.36 18.17
CA GLU A 60 -19.27 -9.58 18.54
C GLU A 60 -20.23 -8.94 17.53
N ALA A 61 -19.99 -7.67 17.18
CA ALA A 61 -20.81 -6.96 16.21
C ALA A 61 -20.71 -7.55 14.79
N ASP A 62 -19.57 -8.10 14.40
CA ASP A 62 -19.42 -8.80 13.11
C ASP A 62 -20.12 -10.16 13.10
N LEU A 63 -20.06 -10.91 14.21
CA LEU A 63 -20.77 -12.17 14.40
C LEU A 63 -22.29 -11.97 14.40
N ALA A 64 -22.78 -11.01 15.17
CA ALA A 64 -24.19 -10.65 15.23
C ALA A 64 -24.74 -10.19 13.86
N ALA A 65 -23.89 -9.54 13.05
CA ALA A 65 -24.23 -9.14 11.69
C ALA A 65 -24.08 -10.26 10.64
N GLY A 66 -23.65 -11.47 11.04
CA GLY A 66 -23.40 -12.59 10.13
C GLY A 66 -22.31 -12.32 9.10
N ARG A 67 -21.36 -11.41 9.39
CA ARG A 67 -20.32 -11.00 8.45
C ARG A 67 -19.11 -11.92 8.46
N VAL A 68 -18.91 -12.71 9.52
CA VAL A 68 -17.74 -13.57 9.68
C VAL A 68 -17.90 -14.80 8.80
N VAL A 69 -16.99 -14.97 7.84
CA VAL A 69 -17.02 -16.05 6.85
C VAL A 69 -16.26 -17.27 7.36
N THR A 70 -15.06 -17.05 7.90
CA THR A 70 -14.19 -18.09 8.44
C THR A 70 -13.22 -17.48 9.45
N TRP A 71 -12.54 -18.32 10.21
CA TRP A 71 -11.54 -17.91 11.19
C TRP A 71 -10.42 -18.94 11.32
N GLN A 72 -9.28 -18.53 11.85
CA GLN A 72 -8.16 -19.41 12.17
C GLN A 72 -7.34 -18.87 13.35
N VAL A 73 -6.57 -19.74 13.99
CA VAL A 73 -5.55 -19.33 14.96
C VAL A 73 -4.31 -18.91 14.20
N VAL A 74 -3.74 -17.77 14.55
CA VAL A 74 -2.46 -17.27 14.02
C VAL A 74 -1.50 -17.03 15.17
N GLN A 75 -0.20 -17.16 14.92
CA GLN A 75 0.82 -16.77 15.88
C GLN A 75 1.30 -15.37 15.55
N LEU A 76 1.24 -14.48 16.54
CA LEU A 76 1.86 -13.18 16.45
C LEU A 76 3.34 -13.39 16.74
N ASP A 77 4.15 -13.23 15.70
CA ASP A 77 5.59 -13.16 15.88
C ASP A 77 5.97 -11.68 15.98
N THR A 78 6.42 -11.26 17.15
CA THR A 78 7.00 -9.94 17.35
C THR A 78 8.51 -9.96 17.13
N SER A 79 9.01 -10.89 16.29
CA SER A 79 10.44 -11.00 16.05
C SER A 79 11.02 -9.65 15.61
N ASP A 80 12.04 -9.21 16.34
CA ASP A 80 12.83 -8.01 16.04
C ASP A 80 13.62 -8.13 14.72
N GLU A 81 13.49 -9.27 14.02
CA GLU A 81 14.07 -9.54 12.70
C GLU A 81 13.41 -8.73 11.58
N GLY A 82 12.27 -8.09 11.87
CA GLY A 82 11.66 -7.06 11.05
C GLY A 82 12.56 -5.83 10.90
N SER A 83 12.77 -5.42 9.66
CA SER A 83 13.77 -4.44 9.22
C SER A 83 13.64 -2.98 9.70
N SER A 84 13.09 -2.61 10.85
CA SER A 84 12.82 -1.21 11.30
C SER A 84 11.92 -0.34 10.39
N TRP A 85 11.93 -0.49 9.06
CA TRP A 85 11.04 0.20 8.11
C TRP A 85 9.67 -0.47 7.99
N SER A 86 9.55 -1.71 8.47
CA SER A 86 8.30 -2.42 8.69
C SER A 86 8.38 -3.19 10.02
N ARG A 87 8.24 -2.50 11.16
CA ARG A 87 7.68 -3.17 12.35
C ARG A 87 6.19 -3.40 12.10
N GLY A 88 5.90 -4.23 11.10
CA GLY A 88 4.62 -4.91 11.04
C GLY A 88 4.63 -5.96 12.13
N VAL A 89 3.47 -6.24 12.71
CA VAL A 89 3.29 -7.52 13.38
C VAL A 89 3.30 -8.55 12.26
N ASP A 90 4.37 -9.31 12.13
CA ASP A 90 4.40 -10.40 11.17
C ASP A 90 3.53 -11.53 11.72
N PHE A 91 2.57 -11.95 10.90
CA PHE A 91 1.67 -13.04 11.25
C PHE A 91 2.30 -14.31 10.73
N ALA A 92 2.90 -15.09 11.64
CA ALA A 92 3.24 -16.46 11.32
C ALA A 92 1.92 -17.24 11.28
N VAL A 93 1.44 -17.50 10.06
CA VAL A 93 0.38 -18.49 9.88
C VAL A 93 1.00 -19.83 10.17
N THR A 94 0.81 -20.33 11.38
CA THR A 94 1.00 -21.75 11.65
C THR A 94 -0.07 -22.46 10.86
N VAL A 95 0.25 -22.88 9.63
CA VAL A 95 -0.60 -23.83 8.91
C VAL A 95 -0.48 -25.11 9.73
N PRO A 96 -1.53 -25.55 10.45
CA PRO A 96 -1.49 -26.86 11.04
C PRO A 96 -1.13 -27.84 9.91
N SER A 97 -0.26 -28.81 10.17
CA SER A 97 -0.18 -29.99 9.29
C SER A 97 -1.61 -30.49 9.05
N ILE A 98 -1.87 -31.19 7.95
CA ILE A 98 -3.23 -31.67 7.62
C ILE A 98 -3.89 -32.44 8.79
N ASP A 99 -3.08 -32.94 9.73
CA ASP A 99 -3.50 -33.64 10.94
C ASP A 99 -3.45 -32.81 12.24
N ALA A 100 -2.93 -31.57 12.23
CA ALA A 100 -2.81 -30.75 13.43
C ALA A 100 -4.16 -30.12 13.80
N SER A 101 -4.49 -30.26 15.07
CA SER A 101 -5.68 -29.69 15.67
C SER A 101 -5.49 -28.21 15.96
N VAL A 102 -6.61 -27.51 16.18
CA VAL A 102 -6.59 -26.12 16.68
C VAL A 102 -5.80 -26.01 17.99
N ASP A 103 -5.80 -27.07 18.81
CA ASP A 103 -5.09 -27.10 20.09
C ASP A 103 -3.56 -27.19 19.90
N ASP A 104 -3.10 -27.81 18.81
CA ASP A 104 -1.68 -27.82 18.43
C ASP A 104 -1.20 -26.42 18.01
N ALA A 105 -2.05 -25.66 17.32
CA ALA A 105 -1.74 -24.29 16.91
C ALA A 105 -1.54 -23.36 18.12
N PHE A 106 -2.28 -23.57 19.21
CA PHE A 106 -2.10 -22.84 20.47
C PHE A 106 -0.80 -23.16 21.21
N SER A 107 -0.21 -24.32 20.92
CA SER A 107 1.04 -24.78 21.55
C SER A 107 2.30 -24.34 20.79
N ALA A 108 2.14 -23.73 19.61
CA ALA A 108 3.25 -23.21 18.83
C ALA A 108 3.92 -22.00 19.53
N PRO A 109 5.24 -21.80 19.35
CA PRO A 109 5.93 -20.63 19.90
C PRO A 109 5.37 -19.33 19.28
N GLY A 110 5.02 -18.37 20.14
CA GLY A 110 4.41 -17.10 19.76
C GLY A 110 3.30 -16.68 20.72
N SER A 111 2.70 -15.51 20.49
CA SER A 111 1.47 -15.13 21.16
C SER A 111 0.28 -15.53 20.27
N PRO A 112 -0.53 -16.54 20.65
CA PRO A 112 -1.65 -16.96 19.82
C PRO A 112 -2.70 -15.85 19.75
N ALA A 113 -3.20 -15.62 18.53
CA ALA A 113 -4.28 -14.70 18.25
C ALA A 113 -5.29 -15.33 17.28
N ILE A 114 -6.48 -14.76 17.20
CA ILE A 114 -7.53 -15.20 16.26
C ILE A 114 -7.56 -14.25 15.08
N ALA A 115 -7.33 -14.78 13.87
CA ALA A 115 -7.60 -14.06 12.63
C ALA A 115 -8.95 -14.52 12.08
N TYR A 116 -9.76 -13.60 11.55
CA TYR A 116 -11.03 -13.91 10.93
C TYR A 116 -11.28 -13.10 9.66
N TRP A 117 -12.07 -13.68 8.75
CA TRP A 117 -12.44 -13.09 7.48
C TRP A 117 -13.86 -12.59 7.52
N THR A 118 -14.09 -11.46 6.86
CA THR A 118 -15.42 -10.90 6.69
C THR A 118 -15.80 -10.81 5.23
N ASP A 119 -17.10 -10.89 4.92
CA ASP A 119 -17.65 -10.72 3.56
C ASP A 119 -17.61 -9.26 3.05
N GLY A 120 -16.85 -8.39 3.73
CA GLY A 120 -16.70 -6.99 3.37
C GLY A 120 -15.52 -6.75 2.44
N TRP A 121 -15.65 -5.78 1.54
CA TRP A 121 -14.52 -5.30 0.71
C TRP A 121 -13.47 -4.51 1.52
N PHE A 122 -13.83 -4.02 2.71
CA PHE A 122 -12.96 -3.22 3.57
C PHE A 122 -12.44 -4.03 4.77
N ALA A 123 -11.12 -4.07 4.90
CA ALA A 123 -10.39 -4.86 5.89
C ALA A 123 -10.96 -6.29 5.96
N PRO A 124 -10.87 -7.05 4.85
CA PRO A 124 -11.46 -8.38 4.75
C PRO A 124 -10.86 -9.34 5.78
N VAL A 125 -9.58 -9.12 6.15
CA VAL A 125 -8.87 -9.85 7.20
C VAL A 125 -8.75 -8.99 8.44
N ARG A 126 -9.14 -9.54 9.59
CA ARG A 126 -9.07 -8.89 10.89
C ARG A 126 -8.38 -9.81 11.87
N VAL A 127 -7.59 -9.24 12.77
CA VAL A 127 -6.89 -9.98 13.83
C VAL A 127 -7.37 -9.45 15.16
N LEU A 128 -7.81 -10.34 16.03
CA LEU A 128 -8.27 -9.98 17.35
C LEU A 128 -7.08 -9.57 18.20
N ASP A 129 -7.17 -8.39 18.84
CA ASP A 129 -6.15 -7.89 19.72
C ASP A 129 -6.04 -8.78 20.97
N PRO A 130 -4.92 -9.51 21.17
CA PRO A 130 -4.77 -10.42 22.30
C PRO A 130 -4.75 -9.69 23.64
N SER A 131 -4.38 -8.40 23.67
CA SER A 131 -4.33 -7.60 24.90
C SER A 131 -5.72 -7.19 25.39
N GLY A 132 -6.71 -7.15 24.49
CA GLY A 132 -8.10 -6.82 24.79
C GLY A 132 -8.97 -8.01 25.18
N LEU A 133 -8.43 -9.22 25.08
CA LEU A 133 -9.15 -10.46 25.36
C LEU A 133 -9.21 -10.72 26.87
N ALA A 134 -10.35 -10.37 27.50
CA ALA A 134 -10.63 -10.83 28.87
C ALA A 134 -10.78 -12.35 28.93
N LEU A 135 -11.29 -12.93 27.85
CA LEU A 135 -11.46 -14.36 27.61
C LEU A 135 -10.34 -14.83 26.71
N GLY A 136 -9.56 -15.83 27.13
CA GLY A 136 -8.38 -16.28 26.37
C GLY A 136 -8.73 -16.71 24.94
N PRO A 137 -7.76 -16.81 24.02
CA PRO A 137 -8.06 -17.08 22.61
C PRO A 137 -8.71 -18.45 22.37
N HIS A 138 -8.56 -19.41 23.31
CA HIS A 138 -9.32 -20.67 23.32
C HIS A 138 -10.84 -20.46 23.50
N GLU A 139 -11.24 -19.55 24.39
CA GLU A 139 -12.65 -19.26 24.66
C GLU A 139 -13.28 -18.56 23.46
N VAL A 140 -12.55 -17.68 22.79
CA VAL A 140 -12.98 -17.05 21.54
C VAL A 140 -13.12 -18.08 20.42
N ALA A 141 -12.16 -19.00 20.29
CA ALA A 141 -12.25 -20.10 19.34
C ALA A 141 -13.49 -20.97 19.61
N GLN A 142 -13.76 -21.30 20.87
CA GLN A 142 -14.98 -22.02 21.26
C GLN A 142 -16.24 -21.22 20.92
N TRP A 143 -16.24 -19.91 21.18
CA TRP A 143 -17.34 -19.02 20.86
C TRP A 143 -17.64 -19.00 19.35
N MET A 144 -16.61 -18.84 18.51
CA MET A 144 -16.73 -18.92 17.05
C MET A 144 -17.33 -20.26 16.58
N ARG A 145 -16.89 -21.38 17.18
CA ARG A 145 -17.45 -22.71 16.89
C ARG A 145 -18.93 -22.81 17.30
N THR A 146 -19.30 -22.28 18.46
CA THR A 146 -20.70 -22.28 18.92
C THR A 146 -21.60 -21.38 18.05
N ALA A 147 -21.04 -20.31 17.49
CA ALA A 147 -21.71 -19.45 16.50
C ALA A 147 -21.82 -20.12 15.11
N GLY A 148 -21.25 -21.32 14.92
CA GLY A 148 -21.30 -22.06 13.66
C GLY A 148 -20.36 -21.53 12.58
N VAL A 149 -19.39 -20.69 12.93
CA VAL A 149 -18.42 -20.16 11.96
C VAL A 149 -17.39 -21.25 11.63
N PRO A 150 -17.21 -21.61 10.34
CA PRO A 150 -16.25 -22.62 9.95
C PRO A 150 -14.81 -22.15 10.21
N THR A 151 -13.93 -23.10 10.55
CA THR A 151 -12.48 -22.87 10.65
C THR A 151 -11.84 -22.98 9.27
N ALA A 152 -10.83 -22.14 8.98
CA ALA A 152 -10.19 -22.08 7.66
C ALA A 152 -9.56 -23.41 7.21
N ASP A 153 -9.08 -24.23 8.14
CA ASP A 153 -8.50 -25.56 7.87
C ASP A 153 -9.48 -26.54 7.21
N ARG A 154 -10.79 -26.28 7.32
CA ARG A 154 -11.84 -27.09 6.68
C ARG A 154 -12.21 -26.62 5.27
N LEU A 155 -11.63 -25.52 4.79
CA LEU A 155 -11.76 -25.12 3.41
C LEU A 155 -10.73 -25.92 2.60
N GLU A 156 -11.17 -26.68 1.61
CA GLU A 156 -10.33 -27.55 0.74
C GLU A 156 -9.20 -26.80 0.01
N ASP A 157 -9.15 -25.47 0.10
CA ASP A 157 -8.13 -24.63 -0.52
C ASP A 157 -7.44 -23.72 0.53
N PRO A 158 -6.43 -24.24 1.26
CA PRO A 158 -5.66 -23.48 2.25
C PRO A 158 -4.87 -22.30 1.63
N THR A 159 -4.82 -22.17 0.30
CA THR A 159 -4.15 -21.08 -0.40
C THR A 159 -4.94 -19.76 -0.42
N ILE A 160 -6.21 -19.78 0.00
CA ILE A 160 -7.13 -18.62 -0.10
C ILE A 160 -6.80 -17.52 0.92
N VAL A 161 -6.06 -17.81 1.99
CA VAL A 161 -6.27 -17.08 3.23
C VAL A 161 -5.19 -16.03 3.56
N PHE A 162 -3.93 -16.22 3.14
CA PHE A 162 -2.86 -15.21 3.35
C PHE A 162 -1.90 -14.99 2.16
N ASP A 163 -1.59 -16.01 1.34
CA ASP A 163 -0.39 -15.92 0.50
C ASP A 163 -0.58 -15.20 -0.85
N ARG A 164 -1.64 -15.55 -1.61
CA ARG A 164 -1.83 -15.01 -2.98
C ARG A 164 -2.66 -13.73 -3.07
N ARG A 165 -3.71 -13.63 -2.24
CA ARG A 165 -4.64 -12.48 -2.22
C ARG A 165 -4.24 -11.37 -1.26
N GLN A 166 -3.12 -11.46 -0.55
CA GLN A 166 -2.60 -10.34 0.24
C GLN A 166 -1.42 -9.67 -0.45
N ASN A 167 -0.57 -10.45 -1.13
CA ASN A 167 0.57 -9.93 -1.88
C ASN A 167 0.20 -9.24 -3.21
N TRP A 168 -1.02 -9.41 -3.73
CA TRP A 168 -1.42 -8.74 -4.99
C TRP A 168 -1.40 -7.21 -4.89
N VAL A 169 -1.53 -6.63 -3.70
CA VAL A 169 -1.44 -5.18 -3.48
C VAL A 169 -0.01 -4.69 -3.68
N VAL A 170 0.97 -5.50 -3.26
CA VAL A 170 2.39 -5.28 -3.56
C VAL A 170 2.62 -5.41 -5.07
N SER A 171 2.07 -6.46 -5.69
CA SER A 171 2.14 -6.64 -7.15
C SER A 171 1.43 -5.52 -7.92
N ALA A 172 0.39 -4.91 -7.36
CA ALA A 172 -0.32 -3.77 -7.96
C ALA A 172 0.52 -2.50 -7.98
N ALA A 173 1.59 -2.41 -7.17
CA ALA A 173 2.58 -1.34 -7.27
C ALA A 173 3.55 -1.54 -8.45
N ALA A 174 3.69 -2.76 -8.97
CA ALA A 174 4.68 -3.07 -10.00
C ALA A 174 4.53 -2.24 -11.29
N PRO A 175 3.31 -2.05 -11.86
CA PRO A 175 3.14 -1.18 -13.03
C PRO A 175 3.58 0.27 -12.75
N LEU A 176 3.26 0.80 -11.57
CA LEU A 176 3.67 2.15 -11.16
C LEU A 176 5.20 2.26 -11.07
N LEU A 177 5.85 1.27 -10.45
CA LEU A 177 7.30 1.23 -10.32
C LEU A 177 7.99 1.06 -11.68
N LEU A 178 7.46 0.20 -12.56
CA LEU A 178 7.98 -0.01 -13.91
C LEU A 178 7.86 1.25 -14.77
N MET A 179 6.71 1.95 -14.71
CA MET A 179 6.53 3.24 -15.37
C MET A 179 7.53 4.26 -14.85
N PHE A 180 7.69 4.37 -13.53
CA PHE A 180 8.66 5.26 -12.92
C PHE A 180 10.08 4.95 -13.39
N LEU A 181 10.56 3.71 -13.25
CA LEU A 181 11.91 3.31 -13.63
C LEU A 181 12.16 3.47 -15.13
N GLY A 182 11.20 3.07 -15.98
CA GLY A 182 11.27 3.28 -17.43
C GLY A 182 11.43 4.76 -17.77
N SER A 183 10.68 5.64 -17.11
CA SER A 183 10.79 7.09 -17.33
C SER A 183 12.14 7.66 -16.86
N VAL A 184 12.70 7.17 -15.76
CA VAL A 184 13.98 7.66 -15.22
C VAL A 184 15.15 7.18 -16.07
N LEU A 185 15.12 5.93 -16.55
CA LEU A 185 16.22 5.29 -17.28
C LEU A 185 16.22 5.67 -18.77
N ILE A 186 15.07 5.56 -19.44
CA ILE A 186 14.94 5.73 -20.89
C ILE A 186 14.41 7.13 -21.24
N GLY A 187 13.60 7.73 -20.36
CA GLY A 187 12.96 9.01 -20.62
C GLY A 187 13.90 10.23 -20.61
N PRO A 188 13.33 11.43 -20.86
CA PRO A 188 14.07 12.69 -20.84
C PRO A 188 14.85 12.88 -19.54
N ALA A 189 16.00 13.56 -19.62
CA ALA A 189 16.81 13.83 -18.43
C ALA A 189 16.00 14.68 -17.41
N PRO A 190 15.90 14.25 -16.14
CA PRO A 190 15.15 15.00 -15.13
C PRO A 190 15.74 16.40 -14.89
N THR A 191 14.86 17.37 -14.61
CA THR A 191 15.20 18.80 -14.53
C THR A 191 15.73 19.22 -13.16
N ARG A 192 15.21 18.67 -12.05
CA ARG A 192 15.60 19.03 -10.68
C ARG A 192 16.70 18.15 -10.10
N GLY A 193 16.80 16.91 -10.56
CA GLY A 193 17.80 15.93 -10.10
C GLY A 193 18.55 15.26 -11.25
N THR A 194 19.61 14.54 -10.94
CA THR A 194 20.17 13.54 -11.87
C THR A 194 19.28 12.28 -11.91
N ARG A 195 19.48 11.40 -12.90
CA ARG A 195 18.80 10.09 -12.93
C ARG A 195 19.11 9.29 -11.65
N TRP A 196 20.36 9.37 -11.19
CA TRP A 196 20.81 8.72 -9.95
C TRP A 196 20.14 9.29 -8.70
N PHE A 197 19.89 10.61 -8.64
CA PHE A 197 19.11 11.21 -7.56
C PHE A 197 17.70 10.59 -7.47
N TRP A 198 17.01 10.48 -8.60
CA TRP A 198 15.66 9.95 -8.66
C TRP A 198 15.60 8.43 -8.47
N PHE A 199 16.62 7.69 -8.91
CA PHE A 199 16.76 6.26 -8.62
C PHE A 199 16.67 5.99 -7.10
N TRP A 200 17.38 6.77 -6.28
CA TRP A 200 17.30 6.64 -4.82
C TRP A 200 15.92 6.99 -4.26
N GLN A 201 15.20 7.94 -4.88
CA GLN A 201 13.86 8.30 -4.41
C GLN A 201 12.83 7.17 -4.59
N ALA A 202 13.08 6.19 -5.46
CA ALA A 202 12.20 5.03 -5.63
C ALA A 202 11.98 4.27 -4.31
N TRP A 203 12.96 4.33 -3.41
CA TRP A 203 12.98 3.62 -2.14
C TRP A 203 12.42 4.44 -0.97
N VAL A 204 11.86 5.63 -1.23
CA VAL A 204 11.18 6.41 -0.21
C VAL A 204 9.87 5.72 0.18
N THR A 205 9.62 5.62 1.49
CA THR A 205 8.46 4.93 2.08
C THR A 205 7.14 5.35 1.42
N PHE A 206 6.20 4.40 1.27
CA PHE A 206 4.90 4.57 0.60
C PHE A 206 4.99 5.05 -0.86
N GLY A 207 6.13 4.85 -1.52
CA GLY A 207 6.34 5.29 -2.90
C GLY A 207 6.27 6.82 -3.07
N LEU A 208 6.48 7.59 -2.00
CA LEU A 208 6.38 9.06 -2.03
C LEU A 208 7.38 9.69 -3.00
N GLY A 209 8.53 9.06 -3.22
CA GLY A 209 9.49 9.52 -4.23
C GLY A 209 8.99 9.37 -5.67
N VAL A 210 8.18 8.35 -5.96
CA VAL A 210 7.51 8.17 -7.26
C VAL A 210 6.47 9.27 -7.46
N LEU A 211 5.69 9.57 -6.42
CA LEU A 211 4.72 10.67 -6.44
C LEU A 211 5.42 12.03 -6.63
N ALA A 212 6.49 12.28 -5.87
CA ALA A 212 7.29 13.49 -6.00
C ALA A 212 7.85 13.65 -7.41
N TYR A 213 8.36 12.58 -8.02
CA TYR A 213 8.82 12.59 -9.41
C TYR A 213 7.70 12.91 -10.40
N ALA A 214 6.54 12.26 -10.28
CA ALA A 214 5.41 12.53 -11.16
C ALA A 214 4.94 13.99 -11.06
N VAL A 215 4.87 14.54 -9.85
CA VAL A 215 4.44 15.93 -9.66
C VAL A 215 5.50 16.93 -10.09
N TRP A 216 6.75 16.71 -9.71
CA TRP A 216 7.83 17.66 -9.94
C TRP A 216 8.38 17.53 -11.35
N GLU A 217 8.79 16.36 -11.80
CA GLU A 217 9.42 16.24 -13.12
C GLU A 217 8.41 16.20 -14.27
N GLN A 218 7.26 15.55 -14.10
CA GLN A 218 6.30 15.36 -15.19
C GLN A 218 5.22 16.46 -15.25
N LEU A 219 4.61 16.81 -14.11
CA LEU A 219 3.54 17.81 -14.07
C LEU A 219 4.05 19.25 -13.97
N ARG A 220 5.17 19.47 -13.28
CA ARG A 220 5.73 20.81 -13.02
C ARG A 220 7.24 20.90 -13.32
N PRO A 221 7.69 20.56 -14.55
CA PRO A 221 9.10 20.54 -14.89
C PRO A 221 9.76 21.89 -14.62
N ALA A 222 10.98 21.87 -14.07
CA ALA A 222 11.76 23.08 -13.88
C ALA A 222 12.32 23.59 -15.23
N PRO A 223 12.75 24.86 -15.32
CA PRO A 223 13.46 25.36 -16.49
C PRO A 223 14.67 24.47 -16.82
N ARG A 224 14.96 24.32 -18.12
CA ARG A 224 16.03 23.42 -18.57
C ARG A 224 17.38 23.87 -18.03
N PRO A 225 18.28 22.92 -17.69
CA PRO A 225 19.65 23.25 -17.31
C PRO A 225 20.29 24.17 -18.36
N GLY A 226 20.97 25.24 -17.89
CA GLY A 226 21.59 26.24 -18.76
C GLY A 226 20.69 27.42 -19.16
N THR A 227 19.40 27.41 -18.79
CA THR A 227 18.56 28.62 -18.87
C THR A 227 18.77 29.52 -17.66
N LEU A 228 18.70 30.84 -17.85
CA LEU A 228 18.87 31.81 -16.76
C LEU A 228 17.78 31.59 -15.70
N GLY A 229 18.19 31.36 -14.44
CA GLY A 229 17.29 31.03 -13.33
C GLY A 229 16.98 29.54 -13.16
N ALA A 230 17.59 28.64 -13.93
CA ALA A 230 17.44 27.20 -13.71
C ALA A 230 18.12 26.78 -12.37
N PRO A 231 17.43 26.02 -11.51
CA PRO A 231 18.03 25.55 -10.26
C PRO A 231 19.17 24.57 -10.52
N ALA A 232 20.19 24.57 -9.64
CA ALA A 232 21.25 23.58 -9.69
C ALA A 232 20.69 22.16 -9.50
N ARG A 233 21.09 21.22 -10.36
CA ARG A 233 20.61 19.83 -10.29
C ARG A 233 21.17 19.14 -9.05
N MET A 234 20.32 18.45 -8.32
CA MET A 234 20.74 17.66 -7.17
C MET A 234 21.50 16.40 -7.62
N GLY A 235 22.70 16.21 -7.08
CA GLY A 235 23.54 15.03 -7.33
C GLY A 235 22.96 13.77 -6.69
N GLY A 236 23.43 12.60 -7.14
CA GLY A 236 22.84 11.33 -6.71
C GLY A 236 23.08 10.98 -5.23
N TRP A 237 24.26 11.28 -4.68
CA TRP A 237 24.52 11.09 -3.24
C TRP A 237 23.60 11.93 -2.36
N ARG A 238 23.30 13.16 -2.77
CA ARG A 238 22.28 13.98 -2.10
C ARG A 238 20.91 13.31 -2.14
N GLY A 239 20.59 12.62 -3.23
CA GLY A 239 19.37 11.82 -3.35
C GLY A 239 19.30 10.70 -2.32
N LEU A 240 20.39 9.94 -2.12
CA LEU A 240 20.45 8.90 -1.10
C LEU A 240 20.19 9.47 0.31
N PHE A 241 20.87 10.55 0.69
CA PHE A 241 20.66 11.18 1.99
C PHE A 241 19.24 11.73 2.17
N VAL A 242 18.68 12.35 1.12
CA VAL A 242 17.28 12.82 1.15
C VAL A 242 16.33 11.64 1.29
N ALA A 243 16.55 10.53 0.59
CA ALA A 243 15.69 9.36 0.69
C ALA A 243 15.69 8.77 2.10
N ILE A 244 16.88 8.60 2.70
CA ILE A 244 17.02 8.12 4.09
C ILE A 244 16.31 9.07 5.07
N LEU A 245 16.57 10.37 4.96
CA LEU A 245 15.99 11.38 5.86
C LEU A 245 14.47 11.44 5.74
N VAL A 246 13.94 11.48 4.52
CA VAL A 246 12.49 11.53 4.28
C VAL A 246 11.84 10.24 4.77
N SER A 247 12.40 9.06 4.47
CA SER A 247 11.87 7.79 4.97
C SER A 247 11.88 7.72 6.50
N ALA A 248 12.93 8.19 7.16
CA ALA A 248 13.00 8.25 8.63
C ALA A 248 11.94 9.19 9.22
N ILE A 249 11.76 10.38 8.64
CA ILE A 249 10.73 11.34 9.08
C ILE A 249 9.33 10.77 8.87
N VAL A 250 9.06 10.19 7.70
CA VAL A 250 7.75 9.59 7.38
C VAL A 250 7.46 8.42 8.30
N GLY A 251 8.45 7.54 8.54
CA GLY A 251 8.34 6.44 9.48
C GLY A 251 8.03 6.92 10.89
N ALA A 252 8.80 7.89 11.41
CA ALA A 252 8.56 8.48 12.72
C ALA A 252 7.17 9.13 12.82
N LEU A 253 6.72 9.83 11.77
CA LEU A 253 5.40 10.45 11.74
C LEU A 253 4.29 9.39 11.74
N VAL A 254 4.43 8.30 10.98
CA VAL A 254 3.45 7.21 10.96
C VAL A 254 3.42 6.49 12.31
N SER A 255 4.56 6.22 12.92
CA SER A 255 4.62 5.63 14.26
C SER A 255 4.02 6.55 15.33
N ALA A 256 4.32 7.85 15.29
CA ALA A 256 3.73 8.84 16.20
C ALA A 256 2.22 8.98 15.97
N LEU A 257 1.78 8.97 14.71
CA LEU A 257 0.37 8.98 14.36
C LEU A 257 -0.30 7.74 14.92
N ALA A 258 0.22 6.54 14.66
CA ALA A 258 -0.31 5.29 15.19
C ALA A 258 -0.42 5.31 16.73
N GLY A 259 0.62 5.78 17.44
CA GLY A 259 0.59 5.92 18.89
C GLY A 259 -0.44 6.96 19.39
N SER A 260 -0.59 8.09 18.69
CA SER A 260 -1.56 9.15 19.05
C SER A 260 -3.00 8.80 18.70
N THR A 261 -3.19 7.95 17.70
CA THR A 261 -4.50 7.48 17.23
C THR A 261 -4.78 6.07 17.72
N HIS A 262 -4.27 5.67 18.89
CA HIS A 262 -4.60 4.39 19.54
C HIS A 262 -6.13 4.16 19.73
N TRP A 263 -6.93 5.24 19.75
CA TRP A 263 -8.40 5.19 19.77
C TRP A 263 -9.03 4.93 18.39
N LEU A 264 -8.29 5.22 17.32
CA LEU A 264 -8.67 5.08 15.92
C LEU A 264 -8.05 3.82 15.28
N TRP A 265 -6.93 3.36 15.84
CA TRP A 265 -6.15 2.18 15.46
C TRP A 265 -5.85 1.41 16.74
N LEU A 266 -6.70 0.42 16.99
CA LEU A 266 -6.72 -0.47 18.15
C LEU A 266 -5.44 -1.31 18.26
N VAL A 267 -4.35 -0.73 18.75
CA VAL A 267 -3.18 -1.45 19.24
C VAL A 267 -2.71 -0.74 20.50
N ARG A 268 -2.87 -1.38 21.66
CA ARG A 268 -2.14 -0.96 22.86
C ARG A 268 -0.77 -1.65 22.83
N PRO A 269 0.35 -0.91 22.97
CA PRO A 269 1.62 -1.54 23.33
C PRO A 269 1.56 -2.09 24.76
#